data_AF-A0A6V7S0L4-F1
#
_entry.id   AF-A0A6V7S0L4-F1
#
_cell.length_a   1.000
_cell.length_b   1.000
_cell.length_c   1.000
_cell.angle_alpha   90.00
_cell.angle_beta   90.00
_cell.angle_gamma   90.00
#
_symmetry.space_group_name_H-M   'P 1'
#
loop_
_entity.id
_entity.type
_entity.pdbx_description
1 polymer ?
#
loop_
_entity_poly.entity_id
_entity_poly.type
_entity_poly.pdbx_seq_one_letter_code
_entity_poly.pdbx_strand_id
1 'polypeptide(L)'
;MKGVSIKQLDAIIMLDEDGKRIAVKYYTNVLENKDENKNRNQCGSNLMNSNQLYSKENMNSFYDETYNDLKTVDDQKQFEHDLVDKIKKMSSLMNEIEILVSNQYIILCLPINDIYIFIVGDENSNELVLYEVMKAIQDSLNNITNNNIGKKQLIDKLDSVFLLLDEIIDNGIIMETNSNIIVNRLYMNEGDIQDLTSLNQAISSAKDNIIRSLLSGA
;
A
#
# COMPACT_ATOMS: atom_id res chain seq x y z
N MET A 1 -29.03 -1.18 8.24
CA MET A 1 -28.06 -1.71 7.25
C MET A 1 -26.71 -1.17 7.67
N LYS A 2 -25.78 -2.03 8.16
CA LYS A 2 -24.38 -1.62 8.36
C LYS A 2 -23.89 -1.04 7.03
N GLY A 3 -23.23 0.11 7.05
CA GLY A 3 -22.73 0.76 5.84
C GLY A 3 -21.81 -0.20 5.09
N VAL A 4 -21.89 -0.21 3.76
CA VAL A 4 -20.95 -0.97 2.93
C VAL A 4 -19.60 -0.28 3.03
N SER A 5 -18.58 -0.98 3.52
CA SER A 5 -17.20 -0.52 3.47
C SER A 5 -16.76 -0.45 2.01
N ILE A 6 -16.30 0.72 1.56
CA ILE A 6 -15.83 0.94 0.18
C ILE A 6 -14.35 0.52 0.03
N LYS A 7 -13.64 0.48 1.16
CA LYS A 7 -12.24 0.10 1.28
C LYS A 7 -12.04 -1.36 0.89
N GLN A 8 -11.03 -1.62 0.08
CA GLN A 8 -10.63 -2.97 -0.37
C GLN A 8 -9.37 -3.47 0.34
N LEU A 9 -8.56 -2.57 0.91
CA LEU A 9 -7.29 -2.92 1.55
C LEU A 9 -7.14 -2.27 2.92
N ASP A 10 -6.72 -3.06 3.90
CA ASP A 10 -6.39 -2.64 5.25
C ASP A 10 -4.97 -2.09 5.38
N ALA A 11 -3.99 -2.71 4.71
CA ALA A 11 -2.61 -2.25 4.80
C ALA A 11 -1.74 -2.71 3.61
N ILE A 12 -0.67 -1.94 3.38
CA ILE A 12 0.51 -2.33 2.62
C ILE A 12 1.70 -2.27 3.56
N ILE A 13 2.47 -3.35 3.65
CA ILE A 13 3.60 -3.45 4.59
C ILE A 13 4.82 -3.94 3.81
N MET A 14 5.93 -3.22 3.89
CA MET A 14 7.23 -3.63 3.38
C MET A 14 8.22 -3.69 4.54
N LEU A 15 8.72 -4.88 4.84
CA LEU A 15 9.67 -5.16 5.91
C LEU A 15 10.99 -5.67 5.33
N ASP A 16 12.10 -5.50 6.04
CA ASP A 16 13.33 -6.22 5.76
C ASP A 16 13.29 -7.67 6.30
N GLU A 17 14.34 -8.45 6.01
CA GLU A 17 14.51 -9.82 6.49
C GLU A 17 14.48 -9.96 8.03
N ASP A 18 14.83 -8.90 8.76
CA ASP A 18 14.82 -8.82 10.22
C ASP A 18 13.43 -8.46 10.77
N GLY A 19 12.47 -8.11 9.91
CA GLY A 19 11.12 -7.67 10.29
C GLY A 19 11.02 -6.18 10.64
N LYS A 20 12.02 -5.38 10.30
CA LYS A 20 12.00 -3.92 10.48
C LYS A 20 11.30 -3.26 9.30
N ARG A 21 10.48 -2.25 9.60
CA ARG A 21 9.75 -1.45 8.61
C ARG A 21 10.68 -0.73 7.63
N ILE A 22 10.43 -0.91 6.34
CA ILE A 22 10.97 -0.10 5.24
C ILE A 22 9.93 0.95 4.85
N ALA A 23 8.72 0.50 4.47
CA ALA A 23 7.59 1.36 4.11
C ALA A 23 6.29 0.68 4.55
N VAL A 24 5.43 1.39 5.27
CA VAL A 24 4.17 0.83 5.77
C VAL A 24 3.07 1.86 5.66
N LYS A 25 1.90 1.46 5.14
CA LYS A 25 0.67 2.23 5.10
C LYS A 25 -0.47 1.39 5.65
N TYR A 26 -1.08 1.85 6.74
CA TYR A 26 -2.33 1.30 7.27
C TYR A 26 -3.46 2.24 6.90
N TYR A 27 -4.51 1.71 6.28
CA TYR A 27 -5.67 2.48 5.86
C TYR A 27 -6.77 2.24 6.89
N THR A 28 -7.19 3.26 7.62
CA THR A 28 -8.31 3.15 8.56
C THR A 28 -9.58 3.70 7.90
N ASN A 29 -10.74 3.07 8.16
CA ASN A 29 -12.01 3.61 7.68
C ASN A 29 -12.30 4.96 8.36
N VAL A 30 -12.04 6.06 7.64
CA VAL A 30 -12.27 7.43 8.12
C VAL A 30 -13.76 7.66 8.47
N LEU A 31 -14.67 6.86 7.91
CA LEU A 31 -16.11 6.94 8.16
C LEU A 31 -16.53 6.40 9.54
N GLU A 32 -15.86 5.38 10.07
CA GLU A 32 -16.18 4.83 11.41
C GLU A 32 -15.80 5.81 12.53
N ASN A 33 -14.71 6.55 12.35
CA ASN A 33 -14.24 7.56 13.32
C ASN A 33 -15.20 8.77 13.48
N LYS A 34 -16.13 8.99 12.54
CA LYS A 34 -17.11 10.10 12.63
C LYS A 34 -18.29 9.78 13.54
N ASP A 35 -18.68 8.51 13.66
CA ASP A 35 -19.77 8.11 14.55
C ASP A 35 -19.29 8.03 16.02
N GLU A 36 -18.01 7.74 16.26
CA GLU A 36 -17.42 7.83 17.60
C GLU A 36 -17.22 9.29 18.07
N ASN A 37 -16.79 10.18 17.18
CA ASN A 37 -16.51 11.59 17.55
C ASN A 37 -17.77 12.46 17.71
N LYS A 38 -18.91 12.08 17.13
CA LYS A 38 -20.19 12.77 17.42
C LYS A 38 -20.67 12.58 18.85
N ASN A 39 -20.24 11.50 19.52
CA ASN A 39 -20.64 11.19 20.89
C ASN A 39 -19.75 11.82 21.97
N ARG A 40 -18.63 12.47 21.60
CA ARG A 40 -17.67 13.06 22.57
C ARG A 40 -17.83 14.57 22.78
N ASN A 41 -18.62 15.26 21.96
CA ASN A 41 -18.74 16.72 22.02
C ASN A 41 -20.04 17.22 22.68
N GLN A 42 -20.42 16.63 23.82
CA GLN A 42 -21.28 17.32 24.78
C GLN A 42 -20.74 17.22 26.21
N CYS A 43 -20.51 18.42 26.75
CA CYS A 43 -20.52 18.79 28.16
C CYS A 43 -19.24 18.59 28.98
N GLY A 44 -18.61 19.73 29.28
CA GLY A 44 -17.67 19.87 30.39
C GLY A 44 -18.38 20.12 31.72
N SER A 45 -17.63 19.85 32.79
CA SER A 45 -17.80 20.22 34.20
C SER A 45 -18.76 19.41 35.09
N ASN A 46 -18.14 18.87 36.15
CA ASN A 46 -18.63 18.62 37.52
C ASN A 46 -18.83 17.18 38.02
N LEU A 47 -18.46 17.06 39.29
CA LEU A 47 -18.21 15.88 40.11
C LEU A 47 -19.45 15.06 40.48
N MET A 48 -19.15 13.79 40.81
CA MET A 48 -19.74 12.93 41.85
C MET A 48 -21.08 12.21 41.63
N ASN A 49 -20.95 10.88 41.67
CA ASN A 49 -21.73 9.86 42.38
C ASN A 49 -23.17 9.46 41.99
N SER A 50 -23.30 8.13 42.05
CA SER A 50 -24.45 7.29 42.42
C SER A 50 -25.46 6.91 41.33
N ASN A 51 -25.39 5.61 41.01
CA ASN A 51 -26.46 4.69 40.63
C ASN A 51 -27.42 5.10 39.51
N GLN A 52 -27.26 4.46 38.35
CA GLN A 52 -28.37 3.83 37.65
C GLN A 52 -27.85 2.73 36.71
N LEU A 53 -27.96 1.48 37.17
CA LEU A 53 -28.02 0.31 36.30
C LEU A 53 -29.27 0.43 35.42
N TYR A 54 -29.11 0.41 34.10
CA TYR A 54 -30.10 -0.14 33.18
C TYR A 54 -29.38 -0.81 32.00
N SER A 55 -29.33 -2.14 32.09
CA SER A 55 -29.35 -3.15 31.02
C SER A 55 -28.72 -2.81 29.66
N LYS A 56 -27.40 -3.07 29.55
CA LYS A 56 -26.77 -3.39 28.26
C LYS A 56 -27.23 -4.79 27.84
N GLU A 57 -28.32 -4.85 27.09
CA GLU A 57 -28.70 -6.09 26.41
C GLU A 57 -27.74 -6.35 25.25
N ASN A 58 -26.95 -7.41 25.46
CA ASN A 58 -26.23 -8.25 24.50
C ASN A 58 -26.66 -8.10 23.03
N MET A 59 -25.75 -7.53 22.23
CA MET A 59 -25.21 -8.20 21.04
C MET A 59 -23.71 -7.93 21.01
N ASN A 60 -22.97 -8.59 21.90
CA ASN A 60 -21.54 -8.78 21.69
C ASN A 60 -21.42 -9.56 20.38
N SER A 61 -21.03 -8.90 19.29
CA SER A 61 -20.54 -9.65 18.14
C SER A 61 -19.27 -10.32 18.61
N PHE A 62 -19.33 -11.65 18.65
CA PHE A 62 -18.30 -12.59 19.09
C PHE A 62 -17.07 -12.59 18.14
N TYR A 63 -16.68 -11.43 17.63
CA TYR A 63 -15.45 -11.26 16.88
C TYR A 63 -14.36 -10.90 17.89
N ASP A 64 -13.37 -11.79 17.98
CA ASP A 64 -12.16 -11.58 18.75
C ASP A 64 -11.38 -10.42 18.11
N GLU A 65 -11.35 -9.25 18.74
CA GLU A 65 -10.62 -8.05 18.30
C GLU A 65 -9.11 -8.22 18.56
N THR A 66 -8.49 -9.21 17.93
CA THR A 66 -7.13 -9.68 18.27
C THR A 66 -6.04 -8.62 18.04
N TYR A 67 -6.32 -7.49 17.36
CA TYR A 67 -5.37 -6.40 17.11
C TYR A 67 -5.97 -4.98 17.16
N ASN A 68 -7.12 -4.77 17.82
CA ASN A 68 -7.79 -3.46 17.92
C ASN A 68 -7.90 -2.73 16.55
N ASP A 69 -8.27 -3.46 15.51
CA ASP A 69 -8.35 -3.02 14.11
C ASP A 69 -7.08 -2.31 13.58
N LEU A 70 -5.89 -2.67 14.11
CA LEU A 70 -4.60 -2.11 13.73
C LEU A 70 -4.51 -0.58 13.96
N LYS A 71 -5.28 -0.06 14.93
CA LYS A 71 -5.36 1.38 15.24
C LYS A 71 -4.11 1.91 15.95
N THR A 72 -3.46 1.08 16.77
CA THR A 72 -2.27 1.51 17.54
C THR A 72 -0.98 1.02 16.89
N VAL A 73 0.10 1.78 17.08
CA VAL A 73 1.43 1.41 16.55
C VAL A 73 1.95 0.13 17.19
N ASP A 74 1.62 -0.13 18.45
CA ASP A 74 2.06 -1.33 19.16
C ASP A 74 1.35 -2.58 18.61
N ASP A 75 0.04 -2.49 18.35
CA ASP A 75 -0.73 -3.57 17.73
C ASP A 75 -0.23 -3.87 16.32
N GLN A 76 0.07 -2.82 15.53
CA GLN A 76 0.66 -2.97 14.20
C GLN A 76 2.01 -3.70 14.23
N LYS A 77 2.89 -3.36 15.18
CA LYS A 77 4.19 -4.03 15.32
C LYS A 77 4.05 -5.48 15.73
N GLN A 78 3.10 -5.79 16.61
CA GLN A 78 2.82 -7.17 16.99
C GLN A 78 2.33 -7.98 15.80
N PHE A 79 1.42 -7.40 15.01
CA PHE A 79 0.92 -8.01 13.78
C PHE A 79 2.04 -8.25 12.75
N GLU A 80 2.90 -7.25 12.52
CA GLU A 80 4.07 -7.37 11.64
C GLU A 80 5.03 -8.48 12.09
N HIS A 81 5.30 -8.56 13.39
CA HIS A 81 6.14 -9.62 13.96
C HIS A 81 5.53 -11.02 13.69
N ASP A 82 4.24 -11.18 13.94
CA ASP A 82 3.52 -12.44 13.72
C ASP A 82 3.53 -12.86 12.24
N LEU A 83 3.45 -11.90 11.31
CA LEU A 83 3.56 -12.16 9.87
C LEU A 83 4.94 -12.68 9.46
N VAL A 84 6.01 -12.04 9.95
CA VAL A 84 7.39 -12.43 9.66
C VAL A 84 7.67 -13.84 10.21
N ASP A 85 7.21 -14.13 11.42
CA ASP A 85 7.33 -15.45 12.04
C ASP A 85 6.62 -16.54 11.23
N LYS A 86 5.45 -16.23 10.65
CA LYS A 86 4.71 -17.17 9.79
C LYS A 86 5.47 -17.45 8.50
N ILE A 87 6.00 -16.43 7.83
CA ILE A 87 6.78 -16.61 6.59
C ILE A 87 8.04 -17.42 6.82
N LYS A 88 8.80 -17.09 7.88
CA LYS A 88 10.05 -17.79 8.20
C LYS A 88 9.84 -19.29 8.42
N LYS A 89 8.64 -19.68 8.88
CA LYS A 89 8.25 -21.09 9.03
C LYS A 89 7.79 -21.73 7.72
N MET A 90 7.28 -20.96 6.76
CA MET A 90 6.78 -21.47 5.47
C MET A 90 7.92 -21.75 4.47
N SER A 91 9.00 -20.96 4.51
CA SER A 91 10.35 -21.14 3.92
C SER A 91 10.53 -21.72 2.49
N SER A 92 9.50 -22.09 1.74
CA SER A 92 9.67 -22.97 0.58
C SER A 92 9.61 -22.28 -0.79
N LEU A 93 9.11 -21.05 -0.92
CA LEU A 93 8.91 -20.40 -2.22
C LEU A 93 9.38 -18.94 -2.20
N MET A 94 10.65 -18.73 -2.58
CA MET A 94 11.19 -17.38 -2.82
C MET A 94 10.62 -16.81 -4.12
N ASN A 95 10.30 -15.51 -4.13
CA ASN A 95 9.77 -14.76 -5.27
C ASN A 95 8.38 -15.17 -5.78
N GLU A 96 7.65 -15.99 -5.03
CA GLU A 96 6.27 -16.34 -5.35
C GLU A 96 5.31 -15.65 -4.38
N ILE A 97 4.12 -15.30 -4.88
CA ILE A 97 3.08 -14.67 -4.06
C ILE A 97 2.30 -15.79 -3.36
N GLU A 98 2.32 -15.78 -2.03
CA GLU A 98 1.57 -16.71 -1.19
C GLU A 98 0.38 -16.03 -0.53
N ILE A 99 -0.71 -16.77 -0.35
CA ILE A 99 -1.89 -16.30 0.38
C ILE A 99 -1.87 -16.90 1.78
N LEU A 100 -1.96 -16.03 2.78
CA LEU A 100 -2.03 -16.35 4.19
C LEU A 100 -3.38 -15.90 4.73
N VAL A 101 -4.08 -16.80 5.42
CA VAL A 101 -5.27 -16.43 6.17
C VAL A 101 -4.90 -16.38 7.64
N SER A 102 -5.13 -15.24 8.28
CA SER A 102 -4.79 -15.03 9.69
C SER A 102 -5.86 -14.21 10.38
N ASN A 103 -6.54 -14.81 11.35
CA ASN A 103 -7.63 -14.20 12.11
C ASN A 103 -8.73 -13.69 11.16
N GLN A 104 -8.97 -12.37 11.13
CA GLN A 104 -9.96 -11.70 10.29
C GLN A 104 -9.34 -11.08 9.02
N TYR A 105 -8.12 -11.49 8.63
CA TYR A 105 -7.40 -10.90 7.51
C TYR A 105 -7.01 -11.94 6.46
N ILE A 106 -7.17 -11.53 5.20
CA ILE A 106 -6.56 -12.16 4.03
C ILE A 106 -5.28 -11.39 3.72
N ILE A 107 -4.14 -12.07 3.77
CA ILE A 107 -2.83 -11.46 3.56
C ILE A 107 -2.15 -12.11 2.37
N LEU A 108 -1.74 -11.32 1.39
CA LEU A 108 -0.81 -11.76 0.36
C LEU A 108 0.60 -11.40 0.80
N CYS A 109 1.51 -12.36 0.69
CA CYS A 109 2.91 -12.24 1.03
C CYS A 109 3.75 -12.47 -0.21
N LEU A 110 4.76 -11.63 -0.40
CA LEU A 110 5.76 -11.77 -1.46
C LEU A 110 7.17 -11.56 -0.86
N PRO A 111 7.92 -12.66 -0.60
CA PRO A 111 9.33 -12.59 -0.22
C PRO A 111 10.18 -12.34 -1.46
N ILE A 112 10.97 -11.27 -1.47
CA ILE A 112 11.91 -10.95 -2.55
C ILE A 112 13.25 -10.57 -1.94
N ASN A 113 14.32 -11.25 -2.33
CA ASN A 113 15.68 -10.99 -1.85
C ASN A 113 15.74 -10.89 -0.30
N ASP A 114 16.06 -9.71 0.22
CA ASP A 114 16.22 -9.38 1.65
C ASP A 114 15.03 -8.60 2.22
N ILE A 115 13.86 -8.67 1.58
CA ILE A 115 12.63 -7.99 2.00
C ILE A 115 11.38 -8.88 1.91
N TYR A 116 10.35 -8.47 2.63
CA TYR A 116 8.99 -9.03 2.58
C TYR A 116 7.99 -7.93 2.23
N ILE A 117 7.16 -8.17 1.22
CA ILE A 117 6.04 -7.29 0.85
C ILE A 117 4.74 -7.98 1.23
N PHE A 118 3.85 -7.26 1.90
CA PHE A 118 2.55 -7.74 2.33
C PHE A 118 1.43 -6.81 1.87
N ILE A 119 0.34 -7.43 1.46
CA ILE A 119 -0.93 -6.78 1.16
C ILE A 119 -1.97 -7.39 2.07
N VAL A 120 -2.64 -6.56 2.86
CA VAL A 120 -3.61 -6.99 3.88
C VAL A 120 -4.99 -6.49 3.47
N GLY A 121 -5.94 -7.41 3.37
CA GLY A 121 -7.37 -7.13 3.26
C GLY A 121 -8.14 -7.81 4.39
N ASP A 122 -9.42 -7.48 4.49
CA ASP A 122 -10.33 -8.09 5.46
C ASP A 122 -10.68 -9.54 5.07
N GLU A 123 -11.39 -10.24 5.96
CA GLU A 123 -11.84 -11.63 5.73
C GLU A 123 -12.76 -11.82 4.52
N ASN A 124 -13.34 -10.73 3.99
CA ASN A 124 -14.27 -10.74 2.87
C ASN A 124 -13.65 -10.22 1.57
N SER A 125 -12.36 -9.87 1.60
CA SER A 125 -11.64 -9.27 0.48
C SER A 125 -11.43 -10.29 -0.63
N ASN A 126 -11.57 -9.85 -1.89
CA ASN A 126 -11.30 -10.71 -3.03
C ASN A 126 -9.79 -10.89 -3.20
N GLU A 127 -9.29 -12.10 -3.04
CA GLU A 127 -7.86 -12.41 -3.10
C GLU A 127 -7.25 -12.08 -4.47
N LEU A 128 -8.03 -12.21 -5.55
CA LEU A 128 -7.59 -11.88 -6.90
C LEU A 128 -7.32 -10.39 -7.08
N VAL A 129 -8.13 -9.54 -6.43
CA VAL A 129 -7.94 -8.09 -6.43
C VAL A 129 -6.67 -7.73 -5.64
N LEU A 130 -6.48 -8.33 -4.47
CA LEU A 130 -5.25 -8.15 -3.69
C LEU A 130 -4.01 -8.63 -4.48
N TYR A 131 -4.15 -9.71 -5.25
CA TYR A 131 -3.10 -10.24 -6.11
C TYR A 131 -2.71 -9.25 -7.22
N GLU A 132 -3.71 -8.65 -7.86
CA GLU A 132 -3.47 -7.64 -8.89
C GLU A 132 -2.73 -6.42 -8.32
N VAL A 133 -3.08 -5.99 -7.11
CA VAL A 133 -2.35 -4.92 -6.39
C VAL A 133 -0.91 -5.34 -6.09
N MET A 134 -0.70 -6.53 -5.54
CA MET A 134 0.64 -7.05 -5.26
C MET A 134 1.50 -7.08 -6.53
N LYS A 135 0.92 -7.50 -7.65
CA LYS A 135 1.57 -7.49 -8.96
C LYS A 135 1.87 -6.08 -9.46
N ALA A 136 0.93 -5.15 -9.37
CA ALA A 136 1.13 -3.76 -9.73
C ALA A 136 2.31 -3.15 -8.96
N ILE A 137 2.40 -3.43 -7.66
CA ILE A 137 3.53 -3.00 -6.81
C ILE A 137 4.82 -3.68 -7.26
N GLN A 138 4.85 -5.01 -7.41
CA GLN A 138 6.04 -5.75 -7.83
C GLN A 138 6.60 -5.21 -9.16
N ASP A 139 5.74 -5.05 -10.17
CA ASP A 139 6.14 -4.60 -11.50
C ASP A 139 6.59 -3.14 -11.49
N SER A 140 5.91 -2.27 -10.75
CA SER A 140 6.29 -0.86 -10.63
C SER A 140 7.60 -0.69 -9.86
N LEU A 141 7.82 -1.48 -8.80
CA LEU A 141 9.09 -1.54 -8.07
C LEU A 141 10.23 -2.03 -8.97
N ASN A 142 10.00 -3.06 -9.79
CA ASN A 142 10.98 -3.52 -10.77
C ASN A 142 11.39 -2.41 -11.74
N ASN A 143 10.43 -1.62 -12.23
CA ASN A 143 10.72 -0.49 -13.12
C ASN A 143 11.60 0.56 -12.45
N ILE A 144 11.27 0.99 -11.22
CA ILE A 144 12.07 2.04 -10.55
C ILE A 144 13.39 1.49 -9.99
N THR A 145 13.53 0.20 -9.71
CA THR A 145 14.77 -0.42 -9.18
C THR A 145 15.64 -1.09 -10.24
N ASN A 146 15.30 -0.97 -11.52
CA ASN A 146 15.99 -1.66 -12.63
C ASN A 146 16.02 -3.19 -12.46
N ASN A 147 14.89 -3.80 -12.10
CA ASN A 147 14.69 -5.23 -11.86
C ASN A 147 15.55 -5.80 -10.72
N ASN A 148 15.91 -4.96 -9.75
CA ASN A 148 16.72 -5.38 -8.60
C ASN A 148 16.08 -4.87 -7.30
N ILE A 149 14.94 -5.47 -6.96
CA ILE A 149 14.23 -5.17 -5.72
C ILE A 149 15.03 -5.74 -4.55
N GLY A 150 15.34 -4.87 -3.59
CA GLY A 150 16.03 -5.23 -2.35
C GLY A 150 16.02 -4.05 -1.39
N LYS A 151 16.36 -4.31 -0.13
CA LYS A 151 16.30 -3.33 0.96
C LYS A 151 17.04 -2.05 0.61
N LYS A 152 18.28 -2.18 0.12
CA LYS A 152 19.12 -1.03 -0.24
C LYS A 152 18.44 -0.18 -1.33
N GLN A 153 17.96 -0.81 -2.39
CA GLN A 153 17.35 -0.13 -3.54
C GLN A 153 16.05 0.56 -3.18
N LEU A 154 15.24 -0.04 -2.30
CA LEU A 154 14.03 0.60 -1.78
C LEU A 154 14.34 1.79 -0.88
N ILE A 155 15.35 1.70 -0.01
CA ILE A 155 15.78 2.82 0.85
C ILE A 155 16.36 3.96 0.01
N ASP A 156 17.20 3.64 -0.98
CA ASP A 156 17.81 4.65 -1.86
C ASP A 156 16.76 5.41 -2.71
N LYS A 157 15.57 4.81 -2.92
CA LYS A 157 14.46 5.38 -3.71
C LYS A 157 13.15 5.50 -2.91
N LEU A 158 13.24 5.73 -1.60
CA LEU A 158 12.08 5.65 -0.71
C LEU A 158 10.97 6.65 -1.08
N ASP A 159 11.33 7.85 -1.53
CA ASP A 159 10.38 8.87 -1.98
C ASP A 159 9.55 8.37 -3.18
N SER A 160 10.22 7.81 -4.19
CA SER A 160 9.58 7.21 -5.37
C SER A 160 8.69 6.01 -4.99
N VAL A 161 9.08 5.21 -3.98
CA VAL A 161 8.27 4.11 -3.44
C VAL A 161 6.97 4.64 -2.85
N PHE A 162 7.01 5.68 -2.01
CA PHE A 162 5.80 6.24 -1.40
C PHE A 162 4.85 6.85 -2.43
N LEU A 163 5.38 7.58 -3.41
CA LEU A 163 4.60 8.15 -4.51
C LEU A 163 3.92 7.07 -5.36
N LEU A 164 4.65 6.00 -5.69
CA LEU A 164 4.11 4.84 -6.38
C LEU A 164 2.96 4.21 -5.58
N LEU A 165 3.12 4.05 -4.26
CA LEU A 165 2.06 3.51 -3.42
C LEU A 165 0.81 4.41 -3.39
N ASP A 166 0.97 5.73 -3.44
CA ASP A 166 -0.16 6.68 -3.51
C ASP A 166 -0.90 6.63 -4.85
N GLU A 167 -0.19 6.38 -5.96
CA GLU A 167 -0.83 6.20 -7.28
C GLU A 167 -1.59 4.87 -7.38
N ILE A 168 -1.15 3.83 -6.67
CA ILE A 168 -1.82 2.52 -6.68
C ILE A 168 -3.03 2.53 -5.74
N ILE A 169 -2.86 3.06 -4.52
CA ILE A 169 -3.89 2.98 -3.46
C ILE A 169 -3.98 4.29 -2.69
N ASP A 170 -5.18 4.85 -2.67
CA ASP A 170 -5.53 5.99 -1.82
C ASP A 170 -6.58 5.58 -0.78
N ASN A 171 -6.26 5.74 0.51
CA ASN A 171 -7.15 5.41 1.63
C ASN A 171 -7.75 4.00 1.58
N GLY A 172 -7.00 3.03 1.07
CA GLY A 172 -7.43 1.63 0.93
C GLY A 172 -8.39 1.39 -0.25
N ILE A 173 -8.52 2.36 -1.15
CA ILE A 173 -9.22 2.26 -2.43
C ILE A 173 -8.16 2.14 -3.54
N ILE A 174 -8.32 1.13 -4.40
CA ILE A 174 -7.44 0.92 -5.54
C ILE A 174 -7.72 1.98 -6.61
N MET A 175 -6.67 2.66 -7.03
CA MET A 175 -6.71 3.76 -7.99
C MET A 175 -6.20 3.34 -9.38
N GLU A 176 -5.08 2.63 -9.45
CA GLU A 176 -4.45 2.17 -10.69
C GLU A 176 -3.70 0.85 -10.45
N THR A 177 -3.78 -0.08 -11.40
CA THR A 177 -3.07 -1.38 -11.35
C THR A 177 -2.06 -1.55 -12.49
N ASN A 178 -2.07 -0.67 -13.50
CA ASN A 178 -1.12 -0.74 -14.62
C ASN A 178 0.21 -0.06 -14.27
N SER A 179 1.25 -0.86 -14.07
CA SER A 179 2.59 -0.39 -13.69
C SER A 179 3.19 0.65 -14.64
N ASN A 180 2.95 0.54 -15.95
CA ASN A 180 3.46 1.51 -16.91
C ASN A 180 2.83 2.90 -16.72
N ILE A 181 1.53 2.94 -16.41
CA ILE A 181 0.81 4.18 -16.17
C ILE A 181 1.32 4.84 -14.88
N ILE A 182 1.44 4.05 -13.81
CA ILE A 182 1.93 4.49 -12.50
C ILE A 182 3.34 5.09 -12.62
N VAL A 183 4.26 4.35 -13.22
CA VAL A 183 5.66 4.74 -13.38
C VAL A 183 5.80 5.97 -14.27
N ASN A 184 5.01 6.07 -15.36
CA ASN A 184 5.02 7.25 -16.21
C ASN A 184 4.57 8.49 -15.44
N ARG A 185 3.49 8.40 -14.65
CA ARG A 185 3.02 9.53 -13.82
C ARG A 185 4.03 9.93 -12.76
N LEU A 186 4.68 8.95 -12.13
CA LEU A 186 5.77 9.19 -11.19
C LEU A 186 6.90 10.02 -11.82
N TYR A 187 7.33 9.65 -13.03
CA TYR A 187 8.38 10.38 -13.73
C TYR A 187 7.96 11.75 -14.28
N MET A 188 6.68 11.95 -14.59
CA MET A 188 6.16 13.29 -14.92
C MET A 188 6.22 14.21 -13.69
N ASN A 189 6.00 13.66 -12.49
CA ASN A 189 6.14 14.40 -11.23
C ASN A 189 7.61 14.69 -10.88
N GLU A 190 8.55 13.82 -11.26
CA GLU A 190 10.01 14.06 -11.20
C GLU A 190 10.53 14.88 -12.41
N GLY A 191 9.64 15.27 -13.32
CA GLY A 191 9.87 15.47 -14.75
C GLY A 191 10.22 16.87 -15.24
N ASP A 192 10.90 17.71 -14.45
CA ASP A 192 11.65 18.85 -15.02
C ASP A 192 12.94 18.39 -15.76
N ILE A 193 13.22 17.07 -15.85
CA ILE A 193 14.52 16.53 -16.33
C ILE A 193 14.41 15.55 -17.50
N GLN A 194 13.24 14.99 -17.83
CA GLN A 194 13.10 14.02 -18.94
C GLN A 194 12.96 14.63 -20.35
N ASP A 195 12.79 15.95 -20.46
CA ASP A 195 12.65 16.63 -21.76
C ASP A 195 13.91 16.55 -22.64
N LEU A 196 15.07 16.20 -22.08
CA LEU A 196 16.34 16.22 -22.83
C LEU A 196 16.48 15.08 -23.84
N THR A 197 15.93 13.89 -23.58
CA THR A 197 16.09 12.73 -24.48
C THR A 197 15.15 12.80 -25.67
N SER A 198 13.90 13.21 -25.46
CA SER A 198 12.92 13.46 -26.52
C SER A 198 13.33 14.65 -27.40
N LEU A 199 13.84 15.73 -26.79
CA LEU A 199 14.35 16.90 -27.51
C LEU A 199 15.56 16.56 -28.40
N ASN A 200 16.50 15.74 -27.92
CA ASN A 200 17.66 15.33 -28.73
C ASN A 200 17.25 14.50 -29.96
N GLN A 201 16.25 13.62 -29.85
CA GLN A 201 15.71 12.88 -30.99
C GLN A 201 14.93 13.79 -31.95
N ALA A 202 14.15 14.74 -31.43
CA ALA A 202 13.46 15.75 -32.23
C ALA A 202 14.44 16.66 -32.99
N ILE A 203 15.52 17.10 -32.34
CA ILE A 203 16.58 17.90 -32.98
C ILE A 203 17.32 17.09 -34.05
N SER A 204 17.63 15.81 -33.79
CA SER A 204 18.29 14.95 -34.77
C SER A 204 17.41 14.72 -36.00
N SER A 205 16.13 14.41 -35.80
CA SER A 205 15.19 14.22 -36.91
C SER A 205 14.92 15.50 -37.70
N ALA A 206 14.85 16.65 -37.03
CA ALA A 206 14.75 17.96 -37.69
C ALA A 206 15.99 18.27 -38.54
N LYS A 207 17.20 17.98 -38.04
CA LYS A 207 18.44 18.11 -38.80
C LYS A 207 18.44 17.25 -40.06
N ASP A 208 18.05 15.98 -39.95
CA ASP A 208 18.01 15.06 -41.09
C ASP A 208 17.02 15.51 -42.16
N ASN A 209 15.87 16.06 -41.74
CA ASN A 209 14.87 16.60 -42.67
C ASN A 209 15.37 17.87 -43.39
N ILE A 210 16.10 18.76 -42.70
CA ILE A 210 16.71 19.95 -43.33
C ILE A 210 17.79 19.53 -44.34
N ILE A 211 18.65 18.57 -43.98
CA ILE A 211 19.70 18.05 -44.85
C ILE A 211 19.10 17.47 -46.13
N ARG A 212 18.03 16.66 -46.01
CA ARG A 212 17.31 16.11 -47.16
C ARG A 212 16.68 17.21 -48.02
N SER A 213 16.05 18.22 -47.42
CA SER A 213 15.45 19.34 -48.14
C SER A 213 16.47 20.18 -48.92
N LEU A 214 17.71 20.28 -48.44
CA LEU A 214 18.80 21.00 -49.12
C LEU A 214 19.45 20.16 -50.24
N LEU A 215 19.56 18.85 -50.05
CA LEU A 215 20.11 17.92 -51.06
C LEU A 215 19.12 17.59 -52.18
N SER A 216 17.81 17.63 -51.92
CA SER A 216 16.77 17.39 -52.93
C SER A 216 16.37 18.65 -53.71
N GLY A 217 16.96 19.80 -53.38
CA GLY A 217 16.69 21.09 -54.01
C GLY A 217 17.85 21.58 -54.87
N ALA A 218 18.22 20.81 -55.91
CA ALA A 218 19.06 21.22 -57.04
C ALA A 218 18.72 20.38 -58.26
#